data_AF-A0A1X7V4F1-F1
#
_entry.id   AF-A0A1X7V4F1-F1
#
_cell.length_a   1.000
_cell.length_b   1.000
_cell.length_c   1.000
_cell.angle_alpha   90.00
_cell.angle_beta   90.00
_cell.angle_gamma   90.00
#
_symmetry.space_group_name_H-M   'P 1'
#
loop_
_entity.id
_entity.type
_entity.pdbx_description
1 polymer ?
#
loop_
_entity_poly.entity_id
_entity_poly.type
_entity_poly.pdbx_seq_one_letter_code
_entity_poly.pdbx_strand_id
1 'polypeptide(L)'
;MAKEGSKRVEISGIDDKRQITGVYGSSMAGDFLPIQLVYQGKTPICIPSFNFPPDWDITFTHNHWCNKRTVKYYIEKILVPYITRKREELKLNADHRALVIYDVFRGQWTQAILKLLHTNNFDVVFVPPNCTDR
;
A
#
# COMPACT_ATOMS: atom_id res chain seq x y z
N MET A 1 3.16 -28.70 -26.06
CA MET A 1 3.00 -27.63 -27.06
C MET A 1 1.77 -27.96 -27.90
N ALA A 2 0.80 -27.05 -27.99
CA ALA A 2 -0.41 -27.30 -28.79
C ALA A 2 -0.06 -27.32 -30.29
N LYS A 3 -0.79 -28.13 -31.07
CA LYS A 3 -0.59 -28.21 -32.53
C LYS A 3 -1.05 -26.93 -33.21
N GLU A 4 -0.36 -26.55 -34.28
CA GLU A 4 -0.78 -25.44 -35.15
C GLU A 4 -2.23 -25.64 -35.63
N GLY A 5 -3.04 -24.58 -35.57
CA GLY A 5 -4.50 -24.64 -35.83
C GLY A 5 -5.38 -24.99 -34.63
N SER A 6 -4.81 -25.19 -33.43
CA SER A 6 -5.59 -25.42 -32.20
C SER A 6 -6.37 -24.18 -31.78
N LYS A 7 -7.69 -24.32 -31.60
CA LYS A 7 -8.57 -23.22 -31.13
C LYS A 7 -8.44 -22.93 -29.63
N ARG A 8 -7.88 -23.87 -28.86
CA ARG A 8 -7.66 -23.74 -27.42
C ARG A 8 -6.25 -24.22 -27.10
N VAL A 9 -5.41 -23.27 -26.70
CA VAL A 9 -4.04 -23.52 -26.26
C VAL A 9 -4.02 -23.30 -24.75
N GLU A 10 -3.84 -24.37 -23.98
CA GLU A 10 -3.63 -24.22 -22.54
C GLU A 10 -2.28 -23.54 -22.31
N ILE A 11 -2.31 -22.42 -21.58
CA ILE A 11 -1.10 -21.72 -21.16
C ILE A 11 -0.57 -22.46 -19.94
N SER A 12 0.60 -23.09 -20.10
CA SER A 12 1.30 -23.71 -18.97
C SER A 12 1.53 -22.66 -17.89
N GLY A 13 1.06 -22.96 -16.67
CA GLY A 13 1.17 -22.03 -15.53
C GLY A 13 0.05 -21.00 -15.40
N ILE A 14 -1.06 -21.12 -16.14
CA ILE A 14 -2.23 -20.22 -15.99
C ILE A 14 -2.82 -20.22 -14.57
N ASP A 15 -2.65 -21.33 -13.85
CA ASP A 15 -3.07 -21.48 -12.46
C ASP A 15 -2.03 -21.00 -11.44
N ASP A 16 -0.76 -20.81 -11.84
CA ASP A 16 0.29 -20.21 -10.99
C ASP A 16 0.19 -18.68 -11.03
N LYS A 17 -0.93 -18.16 -10.50
CA LYS A 17 -1.15 -16.72 -10.37
C LYS A 17 -0.25 -16.13 -9.29
N ARG A 18 0.87 -15.55 -9.70
CA ARG A 18 1.71 -14.71 -8.84
C ARG A 18 1.06 -13.34 -8.68
N GLN A 19 0.48 -13.12 -7.51
CA GLN A 19 -0.18 -11.86 -7.17
C GLN A 19 0.72 -11.02 -6.26
N ILE A 20 0.63 -9.70 -6.44
CA ILE A 20 1.26 -8.69 -5.59
C ILE A 20 0.18 -7.70 -5.16
N THR A 21 0.34 -7.10 -3.99
CA THR A 21 -0.50 -5.97 -3.58
C THR A 21 0.28 -4.68 -3.72
N GLY A 22 -0.26 -3.71 -4.46
CA GLY A 22 0.22 -2.33 -4.48
C GLY A 22 -0.66 -1.46 -3.60
N VAL A 23 -0.06 -0.72 -2.66
CA VAL A 23 -0.75 0.31 -1.89
C VAL A 23 -0.37 1.66 -2.46
N TYR A 24 -1.38 2.36 -2.93
CA TYR A 24 -1.27 3.67 -3.55
C TYR A 24 -1.90 4.72 -2.64
N GLY A 25 -1.29 5.89 -2.58
CA GLY A 25 -1.82 7.04 -1.86
C GLY A 25 -1.68 8.28 -2.72
N SER A 26 -2.67 9.16 -2.62
CA SER A 26 -2.64 10.46 -3.26
C SER A 26 -3.13 11.54 -2.30
N SER A 27 -2.66 12.77 -2.49
CA SER A 27 -3.12 13.93 -1.76
C SER A 27 -4.23 14.65 -2.54
N MET A 28 -5.06 15.41 -1.82
CA MET A 28 -6.05 16.31 -2.46
C MET A 28 -5.40 17.46 -3.23
N ALA A 29 -4.11 17.72 -3.02
CA ALA A 29 -3.35 18.69 -3.80
C ALA A 29 -2.81 18.10 -5.13
N GLY A 30 -3.08 16.82 -5.40
CA GLY A 30 -2.65 16.14 -6.63
C GLY A 30 -1.28 15.47 -6.54
N ASP A 31 -0.68 15.39 -5.34
CA ASP A 31 0.56 14.64 -5.15
C ASP A 31 0.28 13.14 -5.17
N PHE A 32 1.13 12.37 -5.84
CA PHE A 32 1.14 10.91 -5.73
C PHE A 32 2.24 10.49 -4.75
N LEU A 33 1.88 9.70 -3.75
CA LEU A 33 2.82 9.26 -2.72
C LEU A 33 3.66 8.07 -3.21
N PRO A 34 4.83 7.84 -2.60
CA PRO A 34 5.59 6.62 -2.80
C PRO A 34 4.74 5.35 -2.62
N ILE A 35 5.07 4.31 -3.36
CA ILE A 35 4.27 3.08 -3.42
C ILE A 35 4.79 2.08 -2.39
N GLN A 36 3.87 1.36 -1.73
CA GLN A 36 4.22 0.11 -1.06
C GLN A 36 3.86 -1.07 -1.96
N LEU A 37 4.83 -1.95 -2.18
CA LEU A 37 4.62 -3.22 -2.88
C LEU A 37 4.77 -4.38 -1.89
N VAL A 38 3.78 -5.27 -1.87
CA VAL A 38 3.77 -6.47 -1.03
C VAL A 38 3.79 -7.71 -1.92
N TYR A 39 4.93 -8.39 -1.93
CA TYR A 39 5.14 -9.64 -2.66
C TYR A 39 4.67 -10.84 -1.83
N GLN A 40 4.33 -11.93 -2.52
CA GLN A 40 4.09 -13.20 -1.87
C GLN A 40 5.41 -13.91 -1.53
N GLY A 41 5.62 -14.25 -0.26
CA GLY A 41 6.75 -15.08 0.14
C GLY A 41 6.97 -15.17 1.65
N LYS A 42 8.04 -15.86 2.04
CA LYS A 42 8.41 -16.09 3.45
C LYS A 42 9.74 -15.44 3.84
N THR A 43 10.58 -15.11 2.86
CA THR A 43 11.92 -14.59 3.05
C THR A 43 12.21 -13.46 2.06
N PRO A 44 13.19 -12.58 2.32
CA PRO A 44 13.51 -11.46 1.44
C PRO A 44 13.84 -11.84 -0.02
N ILE A 45 14.25 -13.08 -0.30
CA ILE A 45 14.55 -13.55 -1.66
C ILE A 45 13.34 -13.54 -2.60
N CYS A 46 12.11 -13.45 -2.07
CA CYS A 46 10.90 -13.31 -2.89
C CYS A 46 10.72 -11.90 -3.47
N ILE A 47 11.46 -10.91 -2.97
CA ILE A 47 11.48 -9.56 -3.52
C ILE A 47 12.39 -9.58 -4.76
N PRO A 48 11.96 -9.01 -5.91
CA PRO A 48 12.78 -8.93 -7.10
C PRO A 48 14.10 -8.17 -6.85
N SER A 49 15.17 -8.61 -7.52
CA SER A 49 16.45 -7.90 -7.57
C SER A 49 16.39 -6.67 -8.48
N PHE A 50 15.40 -5.81 -8.27
CA PHE A 50 15.17 -4.59 -9.02
C PHE A 50 15.49 -3.38 -8.13
N ASN A 51 16.04 -2.33 -8.73
CA ASN A 51 16.33 -1.08 -8.05
C ASN A 51 15.07 -0.21 -7.99
N PHE A 52 14.21 -0.48 -7.01
CA PHE A 52 13.04 0.35 -6.73
C PHE A 52 13.46 1.75 -6.26
N PRO A 53 12.60 2.77 -6.45
CA PRO A 53 12.83 4.08 -5.85
C PRO A 53 13.05 3.95 -4.33
N PRO A 54 14.01 4.71 -3.76
CA PRO A 54 14.46 4.51 -2.38
C PRO A 54 13.41 4.88 -1.33
N ASP A 55 12.40 5.65 -1.71
CA ASP A 55 11.28 6.09 -0.89
C ASP A 55 10.08 5.12 -0.94
N TRP A 56 10.13 4.08 -1.77
CA TRP A 56 9.11 3.02 -1.80
C TRP A 56 9.30 2.02 -0.67
N ASP A 57 8.20 1.46 -0.17
CA ASP A 57 8.25 0.36 0.80
C ASP A 57 8.06 -0.98 0.08
N ILE A 58 9.16 -1.69 -0.15
CA ILE A 58 9.15 -3.01 -0.79
C ILE A 58 9.19 -4.09 0.30
N THR A 59 8.14 -4.88 0.39
CA THR A 59 8.01 -5.89 1.45
C THR A 59 7.33 -7.16 0.95
N PHE A 60 7.12 -8.12 1.85
CA PHE A 60 6.46 -9.38 1.54
C PHE A 60 5.59 -9.86 2.69
N THR A 61 4.57 -10.64 2.35
CA THR A 61 3.77 -11.43 3.27
C THR A 61 3.55 -12.82 2.68
N HIS A 62 3.14 -13.78 3.53
CA HIS A 62 2.94 -15.16 3.07
C HIS A 62 1.94 -15.27 1.90
N ASN A 63 0.98 -14.35 1.84
CA ASN A 63 -0.15 -14.37 0.92
C ASN A 63 -0.31 -13.05 0.15
N HIS A 64 0.77 -12.28 -0.05
CA HIS A 64 0.83 -10.95 -0.72
C HIS A 64 -0.08 -9.84 -0.16
N TRP A 65 -1.12 -10.15 0.60
CA TRP A 65 -2.03 -9.16 1.14
C TRP A 65 -1.35 -8.32 2.23
N CYS A 66 -1.77 -7.05 2.28
CA CYS A 66 -1.42 -6.18 3.40
C CYS A 66 -1.96 -6.72 4.72
N ASN A 67 -1.25 -6.44 5.80
CA ASN A 67 -1.68 -6.77 7.15
C ASN A 67 -1.26 -5.64 8.11
N LYS A 68 -1.56 -5.80 9.40
CA LYS A 68 -1.22 -4.80 10.43
C LYS A 68 0.26 -4.34 10.35
N ARG A 69 1.20 -5.26 10.07
CA ARG A 69 2.63 -4.94 9.99
C ARG A 69 2.93 -4.09 8.75
N THR A 70 2.44 -4.49 7.57
CA THR A 70 2.73 -3.73 6.34
C THR A 70 2.04 -2.37 6.36
N VAL A 71 0.82 -2.27 6.90
CA VAL A 71 0.14 -0.98 7.07
C VAL A 71 0.90 -0.07 8.02
N LYS A 72 1.45 -0.62 9.12
CA LYS A 72 2.34 0.15 10.01
C LYS A 72 3.54 0.72 9.25
N TYR A 73 4.22 -0.10 8.43
CA TYR A 73 5.35 0.37 7.62
C TYR A 73 4.95 1.41 6.59
N TYR A 74 3.78 1.28 5.97
CA TYR A 74 3.26 2.31 5.07
C TYR A 74 3.10 3.65 5.78
N ILE A 75 2.52 3.64 6.99
CA ILE A 75 2.35 4.87 7.78
C ILE A 75 3.71 5.48 8.14
N GLU A 76 4.62 4.69 8.70
CA GLU A 76 5.90 5.19 9.23
C GLU A 76 6.87 5.62 8.13
N LYS A 77 6.90 4.92 6.99
CA LYS A 77 7.89 5.17 5.92
C LYS A 77 7.38 6.11 4.85
N ILE A 78 6.06 6.21 4.65
CA ILE A 78 5.46 6.94 3.53
C ILE A 78 4.58 8.08 4.03
N LEU A 79 3.53 7.80 4.80
CA LEU A 79 2.56 8.84 5.20
C LEU A 79 3.16 9.88 6.15
N VAL A 80 3.85 9.45 7.22
CA VAL A 80 4.43 10.35 8.21
C VAL A 80 5.48 11.28 7.55
N PRO A 81 6.48 10.78 6.80
CA PRO A 81 7.46 11.64 6.16
C PRO A 81 6.84 12.62 5.15
N TYR A 82 5.87 12.16 4.36
CA TYR A 82 5.17 13.01 3.40
C TYR A 82 4.46 14.19 4.09
N ILE A 83 3.74 13.92 5.19
CA ILE A 83 2.98 14.95 5.90
C ILE A 83 3.87 15.89 6.68
N THR A 84 4.93 15.38 7.32
CA THR A 84 5.94 16.23 7.97
C THR A 84 6.51 17.21 6.96
N ARG A 85 6.92 16.73 5.78
CA ARG A 85 7.41 17.60 4.71
C ARG A 85 6.36 18.63 4.26
N LYS A 86 5.11 18.22 4.07
CA LYS A 86 4.02 19.15 3.67
C LYS A 86 3.73 20.20 4.74
N ARG A 87 3.80 19.85 6.03
CA ARG A 87 3.66 20.82 7.14
C ARG A 87 4.77 21.87 7.08
N GLU A 88 6.02 21.44 6.84
CA GLU A 88 7.17 22.34 6.69
C GLU A 88 7.03 23.24 5.45
N GLU A 89 6.73 22.67 4.28
CA GLU A 89 6.52 23.41 3.01
C GLU A 89 5.45 24.50 3.15
N LEU A 90 4.36 24.19 3.86
CA LEU A 90 3.23 25.10 4.08
C LEU A 90 3.39 26.00 5.31
N LYS A 91 4.53 25.93 6.03
CA LYS A 91 4.80 26.68 7.27
C LYS A 91 3.72 26.48 8.34
N LEU A 92 3.20 25.26 8.45
CA LEU A 92 2.23 24.86 9.46
C LEU A 92 2.95 24.35 10.71
N ASN A 93 2.25 24.34 11.84
CA ASN A 93 2.77 23.71 13.06
C ASN A 93 2.99 22.21 12.84
N ALA A 94 4.00 21.64 13.52
CA ALA A 94 4.34 20.22 13.40
C ALA A 94 3.20 19.28 13.82
N ASP A 95 2.28 19.75 14.67
CA ASP A 95 1.10 19.05 15.17
C ASP A 95 -0.19 19.34 14.37
N HIS A 96 -0.09 20.13 13.29
CA HIS A 96 -1.23 20.47 12.43
C HIS A 96 -1.87 19.20 11.87
N ARG A 97 -3.18 19.03 12.08
CA ARG A 97 -3.86 17.77 11.78
C ARG A 97 -3.86 17.47 10.28
N ALA A 98 -3.71 16.20 9.93
CA ALA A 98 -3.88 15.71 8.56
C ALA A 98 -5.02 14.70 8.53
N LEU A 99 -5.76 14.64 7.42
CA LEU A 99 -6.84 13.68 7.24
C LEU A 99 -6.38 12.54 6.32
N VAL A 100 -6.55 11.30 6.78
CA VAL A 100 -6.38 10.10 5.97
C VAL A 100 -7.75 9.54 5.63
N ILE A 101 -7.99 9.31 4.34
CA ILE A 101 -9.20 8.67 3.84
C ILE A 101 -8.83 7.25 3.42
N TYR A 102 -9.45 6.24 4.02
CA TYR A 102 -9.20 4.83 3.73
C TYR A 102 -10.46 4.11 3.28
N ASP A 103 -10.28 3.05 2.49
CA ASP A 103 -11.30 2.02 2.29
C ASP A 103 -11.43 1.13 3.55
N VAL A 104 -12.49 0.34 3.67
CA VAL A 104 -12.71 -0.57 4.80
C VAL A 104 -11.89 -1.86 4.64
N PHE A 105 -10.57 -1.76 4.79
CA PHE A 105 -9.67 -2.92 4.84
C PHE A 105 -9.25 -3.27 6.27
N ARG A 106 -9.35 -4.57 6.65
CA ARG A 106 -9.09 -5.02 8.04
C ARG A 106 -7.71 -4.61 8.58
N GLY A 107 -6.68 -4.59 7.74
CA GLY A 107 -5.33 -4.21 8.15
C GLY A 107 -5.22 -2.75 8.62
N GLN A 108 -6.04 -1.86 8.08
CA GLN A 108 -6.06 -0.42 8.38
C GLN A 108 -6.91 -0.10 9.62
N TRP A 109 -7.82 -0.99 10.00
CA TRP A 109 -8.82 -0.74 11.03
C TRP A 109 -8.50 -1.32 12.41
N THR A 110 -7.25 -1.73 12.64
CA THR A 110 -6.85 -2.26 13.96
C THR A 110 -6.62 -1.13 14.97
N GLN A 111 -6.93 -1.34 16.25
CA GLN A 111 -6.70 -0.35 17.32
C GLN A 111 -5.26 0.18 17.36
N ALA A 112 -4.28 -0.68 17.08
CA ALA A 112 -2.87 -0.27 17.02
C ALA A 112 -2.60 0.72 15.88
N ILE A 113 -3.24 0.54 14.72
CA ILE A 113 -3.11 1.45 13.57
C ILE A 113 -3.85 2.76 13.83
N LEU A 114 -5.06 2.71 14.37
CA LEU A 114 -5.81 3.92 14.75
C LEU A 114 -5.03 4.76 15.77
N LYS A 115 -4.44 4.10 16.78
CA LYS A 115 -3.57 4.77 17.76
C LYS A 115 -2.32 5.38 17.11
N LEU A 116 -1.68 4.65 16.19
CA LEU A 116 -0.50 5.13 15.47
C LEU A 116 -0.81 6.40 14.65
N LEU A 117 -1.94 6.40 13.94
CA LEU A 117 -2.42 7.57 13.19
C LEU A 117 -2.67 8.75 14.16
N HIS A 118 -3.43 8.51 15.22
CA HIS A 118 -3.75 9.56 16.20
C HIS A 118 -2.48 10.17 16.84
N THR A 119 -1.50 9.34 17.22
CA THR A 119 -0.22 9.81 17.79
C THR A 119 0.59 10.66 16.82
N ASN A 120 0.38 10.55 15.52
CA ASN A 120 1.03 11.37 14.50
C ASN A 120 0.14 12.53 13.99
N ASN A 121 -0.90 12.89 14.75
CA ASN A 121 -1.84 13.97 14.43
C ASN A 121 -2.63 13.73 13.14
N PHE A 122 -3.02 12.47 12.90
CA PHE A 122 -3.93 12.10 11.82
C PHE A 122 -5.35 11.90 12.33
N ASP A 123 -6.29 12.52 11.62
CA ASP A 123 -7.69 12.08 11.58
C ASP A 123 -7.85 10.98 10.53
N VAL A 124 -8.82 10.08 10.74
CA VAL A 124 -9.13 9.01 9.81
C VAL A 124 -10.61 8.99 9.48
N VAL A 125 -10.93 8.90 8.19
CA VAL A 125 -12.27 8.66 7.67
C VAL A 125 -12.24 7.38 6.85
N PHE A 126 -13.19 6.50 7.11
CA PHE A 126 -13.38 5.28 6.33
C PHE A 126 -14.51 5.48 5.32
N VAL A 127 -14.20 5.27 4.04
CA VAL A 127 -15.19 5.20 2.97
C VAL A 127 -15.94 3.87 3.12
N PRO A 128 -17.29 3.86 3.05
CA PRO A 128 -18.05 2.62 3.13
C PRO A 128 -17.65 1.59 2.06
N PRO A 129 -17.85 0.29 2.32
CA PRO A 129 -17.57 -0.73 1.33
C PRO A 129 -18.46 -0.58 0.09
N ASN A 130 -17.94 -0.98 -1.07
CA ASN A 130 -18.61 -0.90 -2.38
C ASN A 130 -18.85 0.54 -2.89
N CYS A 131 -18.00 1.49 -2.50
CA CYS A 131 -17.99 2.85 -3.04
C CYS A 131 -16.97 3.07 -4.17
N THR A 132 -16.43 2.00 -4.77
CA THR A 132 -15.68 2.07 -6.02
C THR A 132 -16.67 2.14 -7.19
N ASP A 133 -16.44 3.08 -8.10
CA ASP A 133 -17.13 3.22 -9.38
C ASP A 133 -17.13 1.90 -10.17
N ARG A 134 -18.27 1.60 -10.81
CA ARG A 134 -18.47 0.39 -11.63
C ARG A 134 -18.27 0.69 -13.11
#